data_AF-A0A914PYT3-F1
#
_entry.id   AF-A0A914PYT3-F1
#
_cell.length_a   1.000
_cell.length_b   1.000
_cell.length_c   1.000
_cell.angle_alpha   90.00
_cell.angle_beta   90.00
_cell.angle_gamma   90.00
#
_symmetry.space_group_name_H-M   'P 1'
#
loop_
_entity.id
_entity.type
_entity.pdbx_description
1 polymer ?
#
loop_
_entity_poly.entity_id
_entity_poly.type
_entity_poly.pdbx_seq_one_letter_code
_entity_poly.pdbx_strand_id
1 'polypeptide(L)'
;MFIFKTLIVFACIISVSALIPAIIFGLIETATFVGESAYQIVRKSVGASGNQKYVRIQNTMGKNVVATVRCASGDDKIDEQHLKNGEAFAWKFTPNAWGSTLFYCDLETNNGKSARWDAYTDDKRGDKNWFLRGDGIYLGNADGSDLKKEKDL
;
A
#
# COMPACT_ATOMS: atom_id res chain seq x y z
N MET A 1 -53.37 21.75 -25.36
CA MET A 1 -54.35 20.76 -24.87
C MET A 1 -53.70 19.39 -24.90
N PHE A 2 -53.24 18.81 -23.81
CA PHE A 2 -53.26 19.16 -22.39
C PHE A 2 -52.36 18.07 -21.77
N ILE A 3 -51.19 18.33 -21.20
CA ILE A 3 -50.96 18.80 -19.80
C ILE A 3 -51.87 18.09 -18.76
N PHE A 4 -52.51 16.96 -19.11
CA PHE A 4 -53.50 16.27 -18.26
C PHE A 4 -53.25 14.78 -18.02
N LYS A 5 -52.13 14.22 -18.49
CA LYS A 5 -51.74 12.84 -18.10
C LYS A 5 -50.77 12.77 -16.91
N THR A 6 -50.09 13.87 -16.58
CA THR A 6 -49.08 13.86 -15.51
C THR A 6 -49.63 14.30 -14.14
N LEU A 7 -50.78 14.96 -14.06
CA LEU A 7 -51.35 15.46 -12.79
C LEU A 7 -52.28 14.48 -12.05
N ILE A 8 -52.72 13.38 -12.66
CA ILE A 8 -53.61 12.41 -11.98
C ILE A 8 -52.80 11.39 -11.18
N VAL A 9 -51.56 11.11 -11.56
CA VAL A 9 -50.72 10.11 -10.87
C VAL A 9 -50.17 10.63 -9.53
N PHE A 10 -50.02 11.95 -9.38
CA PHE A 10 -49.49 12.55 -8.15
C PHE A 10 -50.55 12.78 -7.05
N ALA A 11 -51.84 12.80 -7.38
CA ALA A 11 -52.89 13.08 -6.40
C ALA A 11 -53.34 11.84 -5.60
N CYS A 12 -53.00 10.62 -6.02
CA CYS A 12 -53.42 9.41 -5.31
C CYS A 12 -52.40 8.91 -4.28
N ILE A 13 -51.21 9.53 -4.20
CA ILE A 13 -50.10 9.05 -3.36
C ILE A 13 -50.06 9.76 -1.99
N ILE A 14 -50.77 10.88 -1.81
CA ILE A 14 -50.67 11.71 -0.59
C ILE A 14 -51.93 11.67 0.30
N SER A 15 -52.67 10.56 0.36
CA SER A 15 -53.81 10.47 1.30
C SER A 15 -54.03 9.15 2.03
N VAL A 16 -53.11 8.19 1.94
CA VAL A 16 -53.18 6.97 2.77
C VAL A 16 -51.89 6.79 3.57
N SER A 17 -51.46 7.89 4.17
CA SER A 17 -50.54 7.89 5.31
C SER A 17 -51.34 7.86 6.59
N ALA A 18 -51.61 6.66 7.12
CA ALA A 18 -51.63 6.37 8.55
C ALA A 18 -52.20 4.97 8.77
N LEU A 19 -51.56 4.26 9.71
CA LEU A 19 -52.02 3.02 10.32
C LEU A 19 -51.61 1.70 9.62
N ILE A 20 -50.29 1.52 9.54
CA ILE A 20 -49.57 0.45 10.29
C ILE A 20 -49.63 -1.00 9.71
N PRO A 21 -48.54 -1.79 9.79
CA PRO A 21 -47.46 -1.80 8.81
C PRO A 21 -46.91 -3.26 8.65
N ALA A 22 -45.65 -3.41 8.22
CA ALA A 22 -44.70 -4.38 8.78
C ALA A 22 -44.74 -5.88 8.42
N ILE A 23 -45.65 -6.40 7.59
CA ILE A 23 -45.59 -7.85 7.23
C ILE A 23 -44.97 -8.08 5.84
N ILE A 24 -45.22 -7.20 4.87
CA ILE A 24 -44.77 -7.43 3.49
C ILE A 24 -43.32 -6.96 3.23
N PHE A 25 -42.74 -6.16 4.13
CA PHE A 25 -41.30 -5.85 4.09
C PHE A 25 -40.41 -7.01 4.57
N GLY A 26 -40.98 -8.04 5.20
CA GLY A 26 -40.23 -9.17 5.78
C GLY A 26 -39.77 -10.26 4.82
N LEU A 27 -40.12 -10.20 3.53
CA LEU A 27 -39.73 -11.23 2.55
C LEU A 27 -38.73 -10.76 1.48
N ILE A 28 -38.39 -9.46 1.43
CA ILE A 28 -37.35 -8.95 0.52
C ILE A 28 -36.06 -8.57 1.28
N GLU A 29 -36.03 -8.66 2.62
CA GLU A 29 -34.84 -8.28 3.41
C GLU A 29 -33.77 -9.37 3.59
N THR A 30 -33.95 -10.62 3.13
CA THR A 30 -32.90 -11.63 3.28
C THR A 30 -31.78 -11.54 2.23
N ALA A 31 -31.90 -10.66 1.23
CA ALA A 31 -30.96 -10.65 0.10
C ALA A 31 -29.82 -9.61 0.17
N THR A 32 -29.85 -8.60 1.06
CA THR A 32 -28.76 -7.59 1.08
C THR A 32 -28.37 -7.04 2.45
N PHE A 33 -28.80 -7.63 3.58
CA PHE A 33 -28.24 -7.26 4.88
C PHE A 33 -26.93 -8.03 5.18
N VAL A 34 -25.96 -7.94 4.28
CA VAL A 34 -24.58 -7.86 4.75
C VAL A 34 -24.44 -6.40 5.16
N GLY A 35 -24.79 -6.08 6.41
CA GLY A 35 -24.78 -4.71 6.90
C GLY A 35 -23.46 -4.01 6.56
N GLU A 36 -23.47 -2.67 6.41
CA GLU A 36 -22.26 -1.88 6.14
C GLU A 36 -21.07 -2.29 7.03
N SER A 37 -21.36 -2.66 8.29
CA SER A 37 -20.40 -3.23 9.24
C SER A 37 -19.78 -4.55 8.76
N ALA A 38 -20.59 -5.45 8.21
CA ALA A 38 -20.15 -6.71 7.62
C ALA A 38 -19.43 -6.51 6.27
N TYR A 39 -19.79 -5.50 5.46
CA TYR A 39 -18.99 -5.13 4.28
C TYR A 39 -17.58 -4.67 4.68
N GLN A 40 -17.46 -3.86 5.74
CA GLN A 40 -16.13 -3.50 6.27
C GLN A 40 -15.40 -4.73 6.86
N ILE A 41 -16.11 -5.67 7.50
CA ILE A 41 -15.53 -6.93 8.01
C ILE A 41 -15.06 -7.83 6.86
N VAL A 42 -15.83 -7.94 5.76
CA VAL A 42 -15.49 -8.70 4.56
C VAL A 42 -14.36 -8.02 3.77
N ARG A 43 -14.34 -6.68 3.68
CA ARG A 43 -13.21 -5.94 3.08
C ARG A 43 -11.92 -6.10 3.90
N LYS A 44 -12.04 -6.25 5.23
CA LYS A 44 -10.92 -6.55 6.12
C LYS A 44 -10.45 -8.00 5.99
N SER A 45 -11.33 -8.95 5.67
CA SER A 45 -10.97 -10.36 5.42
C SER A 45 -10.46 -10.60 3.99
N VAL A 46 -10.91 -9.84 2.99
CA VAL A 46 -10.34 -9.84 1.63
C VAL A 46 -9.07 -8.99 1.54
N GLY A 47 -8.80 -8.14 2.54
CA GLY A 47 -7.57 -7.35 2.70
C GLY A 47 -6.48 -8.01 3.56
N ALA A 48 -6.68 -9.25 4.02
CA ALA A 48 -5.72 -9.96 4.85
C ALA A 48 -5.22 -11.24 4.16
N SER A 49 -3.91 -11.27 3.92
CA SER A 49 -3.08 -12.44 3.59
C SER A 49 -2.87 -12.76 2.10
N GLY A 50 -2.58 -11.75 1.28
CA GLY A 50 -1.43 -11.88 0.39
C GLY A 50 -0.17 -11.59 1.20
N ASN A 51 0.92 -12.32 1.01
CA ASN A 51 2.23 -12.12 1.67
C ASN A 51 2.88 -10.77 1.29
N GLN A 52 2.19 -9.65 1.48
CA GLN A 52 2.68 -8.33 1.15
C GLN A 52 3.99 -8.09 1.90
N LYS A 53 5.02 -7.72 1.14
CA LYS A 53 6.34 -7.39 1.66
C LYS A 53 6.55 -5.90 1.60
N TYR A 54 7.42 -5.44 2.47
CA TYR A 54 7.76 -4.04 2.59
C TYR A 54 9.27 -3.86 2.56
N VAL A 55 9.72 -2.89 1.78
CA VAL A 55 11.12 -2.46 1.73
C VAL A 55 11.17 -0.98 2.09
N ARG A 56 11.99 -0.66 3.08
CA ARG A 56 12.31 0.70 3.52
C ARG A 56 13.77 0.97 3.30
N ILE A 57 14.09 2.15 2.78
CA ILE A 57 15.46 2.63 2.63
C ILE A 57 15.53 4.00 3.29
N GLN A 58 16.47 4.16 4.23
CA GLN A 58 16.67 5.39 4.99
C GLN A 58 18.09 5.90 4.84
N ASN A 59 18.24 7.19 4.57
CA ASN A 59 19.53 7.86 4.55
C ASN A 59 19.95 8.27 5.96
N THR A 60 21.07 7.74 6.45
CA THR A 60 21.69 8.09 7.74
C THR A 60 23.16 8.48 7.59
N MET A 61 23.56 8.98 6.41
CA MET A 61 24.95 9.27 6.08
C MET A 61 25.49 10.58 6.69
N GLY A 62 24.64 11.44 7.24
CA GLY A 62 25.02 12.70 7.87
C GLY A 62 24.47 13.93 7.15
N LYS A 63 24.35 15.03 7.89
CA LYS A 63 23.88 16.34 7.37
C LYS A 63 24.81 16.75 6.22
N ASN A 64 24.25 16.97 5.03
CA ASN A 64 24.90 17.33 3.75
C ASN A 64 25.10 16.20 2.73
N VAL A 65 24.81 14.94 3.08
CA VAL A 65 24.80 13.85 2.09
C VAL A 65 23.37 13.60 1.62
N VAL A 66 23.13 13.85 0.33
CA VAL A 66 21.88 13.50 -0.35
C VAL A 66 22.11 12.20 -1.10
N ALA A 67 21.24 11.23 -0.84
CA ALA A 67 21.26 9.91 -1.47
C ALA A 67 20.15 9.85 -2.53
N THR A 68 20.54 9.76 -3.80
CA THR A 68 19.65 9.45 -4.91
C THR A 68 19.57 7.94 -5.06
N VAL A 69 18.39 7.38 -4.85
CA VAL A 69 18.14 5.94 -4.91
C VAL A 69 17.18 5.64 -6.06
N ARG A 70 17.59 4.70 -6.92
CA ARG A 70 16.77 4.16 -8.00
C ARG A 70 16.60 2.67 -7.80
N CYS A 71 15.37 2.19 -7.76
CA CYS A 71 15.09 0.77 -7.56
C CYS A 71 14.24 0.21 -8.71
N ALA A 72 14.42 -1.06 -9.04
CA ALA A 72 13.63 -1.73 -10.07
C ALA A 72 13.55 -3.25 -9.83
N SER A 73 12.52 -3.87 -10.39
CA SER A 73 12.28 -5.31 -10.41
C SER A 73 11.85 -5.72 -11.82
N GLY A 74 12.72 -6.39 -12.58
CA GLY A 74 12.43 -6.70 -13.98
C GLY A 74 12.14 -5.44 -14.79
N ASP A 75 10.93 -5.35 -15.35
CA ASP A 75 10.43 -4.17 -16.08
C ASP A 75 9.77 -3.12 -15.17
N ASP A 76 9.49 -3.45 -13.91
CA ASP A 76 8.86 -2.54 -12.96
C ASP A 76 9.92 -1.60 -12.37
N LYS A 77 9.82 -0.32 -12.72
CA LYS A 77 10.67 0.73 -12.16
C LYS A 77 9.97 1.41 -10.99
N ILE A 78 10.71 1.59 -9.90
CA ILE A 78 10.29 2.44 -8.79
C ILE A 78 10.84 3.84 -9.07
N ASP A 79 10.01 4.86 -8.81
CA ASP A 79 10.40 6.25 -8.97
C ASP A 79 11.69 6.58 -8.23
N GLU A 80 12.55 7.38 -8.86
CA GLU A 80 13.78 7.88 -8.25
C GLU A 80 13.47 8.68 -6.98
N GLN A 81 14.22 8.42 -5.91
CA GLN A 81 14.04 9.07 -4.61
C GLN A 81 15.30 9.83 -4.23
N HIS A 82 15.16 11.11 -3.90
CA HIS A 82 16.25 11.94 -3.35
C HIS A 82 16.06 12.09 -1.85
N LEU A 83 16.86 11.36 -1.07
CA LEU A 83 16.77 11.32 0.38
C LEU A 83 17.82 12.24 1.00
N LYS A 84 17.39 13.25 1.74
CA LYS A 84 18.25 14.00 2.66
C LYS A 84 18.53 13.16 3.90
N ASN A 85 19.48 13.60 4.70
CA ASN A 85 19.80 12.93 5.96
C ASN A 85 18.59 12.81 6.89
N GLY A 86 18.31 11.58 7.33
CA GLY A 86 17.18 11.21 8.17
C GLY A 86 15.93 10.80 7.38
N GLU A 87 15.82 11.17 6.10
CA GLU A 87 14.68 10.82 5.27
C GLU A 87 14.71 9.34 4.86
N ALA A 88 13.51 8.79 4.72
CA ALA A 88 13.32 7.41 4.28
C ALA A 88 12.20 7.37 3.24
N PHE A 89 12.33 6.47 2.29
CA PHE A 89 11.22 6.05 1.44
C PHE A 89 10.96 4.57 1.62
N ALA A 90 9.75 4.17 1.27
CA ALA A 90 9.38 2.78 1.34
C ALA A 90 8.22 2.46 0.41
N TRP A 91 8.15 1.19 0.02
CA TRP A 91 7.06 0.69 -0.80
C TRP A 91 6.63 -0.69 -0.33
N LYS A 92 5.41 -1.06 -0.71
CA LYS A 92 4.84 -2.38 -0.47
C LYS A 92 4.57 -3.06 -1.79
N PHE A 93 4.81 -4.35 -1.86
CA PHE A 93 4.53 -5.16 -3.03
C PHE A 93 4.14 -6.59 -2.60
N THR A 94 3.56 -7.35 -3.53
CA THR A 94 3.28 -8.77 -3.31
C THR A 94 4.24 -9.56 -4.20
N PRO A 95 5.09 -10.44 -3.62
CA PRO A 95 5.96 -11.30 -4.43
C PRO A 95 5.15 -12.16 -5.40
N ASN A 96 5.73 -12.45 -6.57
CA ASN A 96 5.13 -13.34 -7.54
C ASN A 96 5.00 -14.77 -6.97
N ALA A 97 4.01 -15.53 -7.45
CA ALA A 97 3.73 -16.87 -6.95
C ALA A 97 4.84 -17.88 -7.26
N TRP A 98 5.74 -17.57 -8.20
CA TRP A 98 6.83 -18.44 -8.64
C TRP A 98 8.14 -18.24 -7.87
N GLY A 99 8.19 -17.31 -6.91
CA GLY A 99 9.34 -17.11 -6.03
C GLY A 99 10.57 -16.51 -6.73
N SER A 100 10.37 -15.68 -7.75
CA SER A 100 11.45 -15.05 -8.53
C SER A 100 11.49 -13.53 -8.39
N THR A 101 10.83 -12.97 -7.37
CA THR A 101 10.76 -11.52 -7.17
C THR A 101 12.11 -10.99 -6.67
N LEU A 102 12.67 -10.03 -7.40
CA LEU A 102 13.95 -9.39 -7.10
C LEU A 102 13.79 -7.89 -7.28
N PHE A 103 14.09 -7.13 -6.23
CA PHE A 103 14.29 -5.68 -6.33
C PHE A 103 15.77 -5.38 -6.15
N TYR A 104 16.39 -4.80 -7.17
CA TYR A 104 17.72 -4.21 -7.07
C TYR A 104 17.61 -2.70 -6.96
N CYS A 105 18.56 -2.09 -6.26
CA CYS A 105 18.66 -0.65 -6.12
C CYS A 105 20.07 -0.16 -6.43
N ASP A 106 20.13 0.98 -7.10
CA ASP A 106 21.33 1.77 -7.34
C ASP A 106 21.27 3.03 -6.46
N LEU A 107 22.38 3.33 -5.80
CA LEU A 107 22.58 4.52 -4.98
C LEU A 107 23.65 5.38 -5.62
N GLU A 108 23.37 6.67 -5.71
CA GLU A 108 24.34 7.73 -6.00
C GLU A 108 24.23 8.81 -4.94
N THR A 109 25.37 9.30 -4.45
CA THR A 109 25.40 10.39 -3.49
C THR A 109 25.94 11.65 -4.14
N ASN A 110 25.53 12.81 -3.61
CA ASN A 110 26.04 14.11 -4.06
C ASN A 110 27.56 14.32 -3.84
N ASN A 111 28.21 13.48 -3.03
CA ASN A 111 29.66 13.46 -2.84
C ASN A 111 30.39 12.43 -3.72
N GLY A 112 29.70 11.83 -4.71
CA GLY A 112 30.30 11.00 -5.75
C GLY A 112 30.47 9.51 -5.40
N LYS A 113 29.90 9.04 -4.29
CA LYS A 113 29.85 7.60 -3.99
C LYS A 113 28.70 6.95 -4.75
N SER A 114 28.90 5.70 -5.15
CA SER A 114 27.84 4.90 -5.76
C SER A 114 27.94 3.44 -5.36
N ALA A 115 26.80 2.78 -5.25
CA ALA A 115 26.73 1.35 -4.96
C ALA A 115 25.44 0.75 -5.49
N ARG A 116 25.49 -0.53 -5.83
CA ARG A 116 24.33 -1.35 -6.21
C ARG A 116 24.17 -2.49 -5.23
N TRP A 117 22.93 -2.80 -4.85
CA TRP A 117 22.59 -3.94 -4.00
C TRP A 117 21.22 -4.50 -4.31
N ASP A 118 21.00 -5.76 -3.92
CA ASP A 118 19.70 -6.41 -4.01
C ASP A 118 18.90 -6.09 -2.75
N ALA A 119 17.94 -5.17 -2.87
CA ALA A 119 17.14 -4.69 -1.77
C ALA A 119 16.09 -5.71 -1.30
N TYR A 120 15.66 -6.61 -2.18
CA TYR A 120 14.80 -7.72 -1.84
C TYR A 120 15.03 -8.90 -2.78
N THR A 121 15.04 -10.10 -2.22
CA THR A 121 15.08 -11.38 -2.92
C THR A 121 14.17 -12.37 -2.20
N ASP A 122 13.50 -13.26 -2.94
CA ASP A 122 12.55 -14.22 -2.36
C ASP A 122 13.19 -15.29 -1.44
N ASP A 123 14.50 -15.53 -1.56
CA ASP A 123 15.27 -16.38 -0.64
C ASP A 123 15.37 -15.77 0.77
N LYS A 124 15.48 -14.44 0.86
CA LYS A 124 15.54 -13.66 2.10
C LYS A 124 14.15 -13.19 2.48
N ARG A 125 13.29 -14.12 2.91
CA ARG A 125 11.89 -13.83 3.31
C ARG A 125 11.80 -12.71 4.36
N GLY A 126 10.70 -11.96 4.32
CA GLY A 126 10.34 -10.93 5.32
C GLY A 126 10.63 -9.51 4.87
N ASP A 127 10.18 -8.55 5.68
CA ASP A 127 10.38 -7.12 5.42
C ASP A 127 11.86 -6.74 5.48
N LYS A 128 12.22 -5.66 4.79
CA LYS A 128 13.60 -5.20 4.66
C LYS A 128 13.71 -3.74 5.08
N ASN A 129 14.58 -3.45 6.03
CA ASN A 129 14.91 -2.08 6.44
C ASN A 129 16.39 -1.83 6.16
N TRP A 130 16.64 -1.01 5.15
CA TRP A 130 17.96 -0.63 4.70
C TRP A 130 18.35 0.73 5.25
N PHE A 131 19.58 0.82 5.75
CA PHE A 131 20.16 2.03 6.30
C PHE A 131 21.41 2.38 5.50
N LEU A 132 21.36 3.52 4.82
CA LEU A 132 22.48 4.04 4.06
C LEU A 132 23.37 4.84 5.02
N ARG A 133 24.62 4.41 5.18
CA ARG A 133 25.61 5.05 6.05
C ARG A 133 26.83 5.47 5.23
N GLY A 134 27.65 6.36 5.79
CA GLY A 134 28.78 6.92 5.05
C GLY A 134 29.81 5.88 4.60
N ASP A 135 29.85 4.71 5.25
CA ASP A 135 30.80 3.63 5.02
C ASP A 135 30.17 2.35 4.43
N GLY A 136 28.85 2.33 4.20
CA GLY A 136 28.20 1.16 3.63
C GLY A 136 26.67 1.17 3.73
N ILE A 137 26.09 0.09 3.21
CA ILE A 137 24.66 -0.19 3.21
C ILE A 137 24.40 -1.32 4.19
N TYR A 138 23.45 -1.10 5.09
CA TYR A 138 23.16 -1.98 6.21
C TYR A 138 21.72 -2.49 6.17
N LEU A 139 21.53 -3.74 6.54
CA LEU A 139 20.21 -4.33 6.80
C LEU A 139 20.02 -4.46 8.31
N GLY A 140 18.85 -4.12 8.83
CA GLY A 140 18.53 -4.34 10.24
C GLY A 140 17.05 -4.31 10.56
N ASN A 141 16.76 -4.16 11.84
CA ASN A 141 15.39 -4.06 12.35
C ASN A 141 14.77 -2.68 12.01
N ALA A 142 13.44 -2.59 12.15
CA ALA A 142 12.71 -1.36 11.84
C ALA A 142 13.08 -0.16 12.73
N ASP A 143 13.60 -0.42 13.93
CA ASP A 143 14.10 0.58 14.89
C ASP A 143 15.56 0.99 14.63
N GLY A 144 16.25 0.35 13.67
CA GLY A 144 17.67 0.57 13.39
C GLY A 144 18.62 -0.18 14.32
N SER A 145 18.14 -1.18 15.06
CA SER A 145 18.98 -2.15 15.78
C SER A 145 19.47 -3.29 14.86
N ASP A 146 20.42 -4.08 15.35
CA ASP A 146 20.98 -5.28 14.67
C ASP A 146 21.46 -5.04 13.23
N LEU A 147 22.10 -3.90 13.01
CA LEU A 147 22.57 -3.50 11.69
C LEU A 147 23.74 -4.38 11.23
N LYS A 148 23.51 -5.12 10.16
CA LYS A 148 24.51 -5.91 9.46
C LYS A 148 24.88 -5.22 8.16
N LYS A 149 26.18 -4.95 7.97
CA LYS A 149 26.68 -4.40 6.71
C LYS A 149 26.55 -5.46 5.61
N GLU A 150 25.92 -5.11 4.51
CA GLU A 150 25.77 -5.99 3.33
C GLU A 150 26.59 -5.48 2.14
N LYS A 151 26.97 -4.19 2.11
CA LYS A 151 27.75 -3.59 1.03
C LYS A 151 28.60 -2.41 1.51
N ASP A 152 29.82 -2.26 0.99
CA ASP A 152 30.68 -1.09 1.22
C ASP A 152 30.38 0.04 0.21
N LEU A 153 30.72 1.29 0.59
CA LEU A 153 30.43 2.54 -0.15
C LEU A 153 31.66 3.41 -0.42
#